data_AF-A0A0N8PTD5-F1
#
_entry.id   AF-A0A0N8PTD5-F1
#
_cell.length_a   1.000
_cell.length_b   1.000
_cell.length_c   1.000
_cell.angle_alpha   90.00
_cell.angle_beta   90.00
_cell.angle_gamma   90.00
#
_symmetry.space_group_name_H-M   'P 1'
#
loop_
_entity.id
_entity.type
_entity.pdbx_description
1 polymer ?
#
loop_
_entity_poly.entity_id
_entity_poly.type
_entity_poly.pdbx_seq_one_letter_code
_entity_poly.pdbx_strand_id
1 'polypeptide(L)'
;MKKYAFNEITLMQYILAIHGMQVGIGVLQLPRQLAEKAGTDGWISLVIGWLVALAVSLVIIRVMKYYPEGTLLELLSHYFGRWAGKLGALVFCAYFFYFFFIVVVRAVLFLKLWILPQTPDAMIMILFLIPSYLIVTAGVRIMGGYAGLVFFLALWLPDFYLLPLLGSHHWLHLLPVLKGGWEKIPGKSLTPGLFFLWVGKGFFLYPFLANKTSVF
;
A
#
# COMPACT_ATOMS: atom_id res chain seq x y z
N MET A 1 2.00 16.23 28.15
CA MET A 1 2.03 16.53 26.70
C MET A 1 1.86 15.22 25.93
N LYS A 2 1.05 15.18 24.87
CA LYS A 2 0.93 13.97 24.03
C LYS A 2 2.27 13.68 23.35
N LYS A 3 2.65 12.39 23.26
CA LYS A 3 3.95 11.93 22.72
C LYS A 3 4.20 12.40 21.27
N TYR A 4 3.14 12.60 20.49
CA TYR A 4 3.22 12.91 19.05
C TYR A 4 2.57 14.25 18.64
N ALA A 5 2.38 15.21 19.55
CA ALA A 5 1.60 16.43 19.32
C ALA A 5 1.96 17.22 18.05
N PHE A 6 3.24 17.24 17.64
CA PHE A 6 3.71 17.96 16.44
C PHE A 6 3.62 17.14 15.14
N ASN A 7 3.37 15.83 15.24
CA ASN A 7 3.33 14.88 14.13
C ASN A 7 1.95 14.20 13.98
N GLU A 8 0.91 14.77 14.59
CA GLU A 8 -0.43 14.21 14.48
C GLU A 8 -0.97 14.28 13.04
N ILE A 9 -1.69 13.23 12.63
CA ILE A 9 -2.40 13.13 11.34
C ILE A 9 -3.90 12.98 11.58
N THR A 10 -4.70 13.53 10.66
CA THR A 10 -6.16 13.37 10.70
C THR A 10 -6.57 11.96 10.26
N LEU A 11 -7.82 11.56 10.54
CA LEU A 11 -8.37 10.28 10.07
C LEU A 11 -8.29 10.14 8.55
N MET A 12 -8.61 11.21 7.82
CA MET A 12 -8.50 11.21 6.36
C MET A 12 -7.05 11.04 5.90
N GLN A 13 -6.10 11.75 6.50
CA GLN A 13 -4.68 11.58 6.17
C GLN A 13 -4.19 10.16 6.48
N TYR A 14 -4.66 9.55 7.57
CA TYR A 14 -4.37 8.16 7.91
C TYR A 14 -4.91 7.17 6.87
N ILE A 15 -6.19 7.29 6.51
CA ILE A 15 -6.84 6.44 5.50
C ILE A 15 -6.16 6.61 4.14
N LEU A 16 -5.92 7.85 3.70
CA LEU A 16 -5.30 8.15 2.41
C LEU A 16 -3.83 7.72 2.36
N ALA A 17 -3.10 7.79 3.47
CA ALA A 17 -1.74 7.27 3.55
C ALA A 17 -1.71 5.74 3.38
N ILE A 18 -2.62 5.02 4.04
CA ILE A 18 -2.75 3.56 3.88
C ILE A 18 -3.15 3.21 2.45
N HIS A 19 -4.13 3.91 1.88
CA HIS A 19 -4.54 3.74 0.50
C HIS A 19 -3.38 3.98 -0.48
N GLY A 20 -2.62 5.07 -0.30
CA GLY A 20 -1.44 5.36 -1.12
C GLY A 20 -0.40 4.26 -1.08
N MET A 21 -0.21 3.62 0.08
CA MET A 21 0.69 2.45 0.22
C MET A 21 0.19 1.19 -0.50
N GLN A 22 -1.12 1.03 -0.68
CA GLN A 22 -1.72 -0.10 -1.41
C GLN A 22 -1.68 0.10 -2.93
N VAL A 23 -2.03 1.31 -3.39
CA VAL A 23 -2.18 1.62 -4.82
C VAL A 23 -0.82 1.68 -5.51
N GLY A 24 0.12 2.49 -5.00
CA GLY A 24 1.52 2.56 -5.45
C GLY A 24 1.76 2.43 -6.97
N ILE A 25 2.93 1.90 -7.34
CA ILE A 25 3.25 1.54 -8.75
C ILE A 25 2.55 0.22 -9.14
N GLY A 26 2.09 -0.54 -8.15
CA GLY A 26 1.43 -1.82 -8.34
C GLY A 26 0.15 -1.72 -9.16
N VAL A 27 -0.67 -0.68 -8.90
CA VAL A 27 -1.97 -0.50 -9.57
C VAL A 27 -1.86 -0.45 -11.09
N LEU A 28 -0.79 0.16 -11.62
CA LEU A 28 -0.61 0.32 -13.06
C LEU A 28 -0.35 -1.02 -13.78
N GLN A 29 0.25 -1.97 -13.06
CA GLN A 29 0.57 -3.30 -13.59
C GLN A 29 -0.47 -4.35 -13.19
N LEU A 30 -1.33 -4.03 -12.23
CA LEU A 30 -2.26 -4.96 -11.60
C LEU A 30 -3.25 -5.59 -12.60
N PRO A 31 -3.89 -4.84 -13.53
CA PRO A 31 -4.79 -5.45 -14.51
C PRO A 31 -4.09 -6.49 -15.40
N ARG A 32 -2.89 -6.18 -15.89
CA ARG A 32 -2.08 -7.10 -16.70
C ARG A 32 -1.70 -8.35 -15.91
N GLN A 33 -1.20 -8.18 -14.69
CA GLN A 33 -0.78 -9.30 -13.84
C GLN A 33 -1.97 -10.21 -13.46
N LEU A 34 -3.14 -9.63 -13.23
CA LEU A 34 -4.37 -10.38 -12.98
C LEU A 34 -4.81 -11.15 -14.23
N ALA A 35 -4.82 -10.51 -15.39
CA ALA A 35 -5.16 -11.19 -16.64
C ALA A 35 -4.20 -12.36 -16.95
N GLU A 36 -2.90 -12.18 -16.75
CA GLU A 36 -1.89 -13.22 -16.99
C GLU A 36 -1.98 -14.40 -16.01
N LYS A 37 -2.27 -14.13 -14.73
CA LYS A 37 -2.26 -15.16 -13.68
C LYS A 37 -3.61 -15.82 -13.44
N ALA A 38 -4.68 -15.05 -13.57
CA ALA A 38 -6.04 -15.42 -13.18
C ALA A 38 -7.04 -15.39 -14.35
N GLY A 39 -6.66 -14.84 -15.51
CA GLY A 39 -7.55 -14.73 -16.66
C GLY A 39 -8.81 -13.93 -16.32
N THR A 40 -9.97 -14.50 -16.67
CA THR A 40 -11.30 -13.93 -16.43
C THR A 40 -11.67 -13.85 -14.95
N ASP A 41 -11.03 -14.65 -14.10
CA ASP A 41 -11.36 -14.79 -12.67
C ASP A 41 -10.57 -13.83 -11.76
N GLY A 42 -9.72 -12.97 -12.34
CA GLY A 42 -8.83 -12.09 -11.57
C GLY A 42 -9.54 -11.14 -10.61
N TRP A 43 -10.74 -10.67 -10.97
CA TRP A 43 -11.52 -9.77 -10.11
C TRP A 43 -11.95 -10.43 -8.79
N ILE A 44 -12.20 -11.74 -8.77
CA ILE A 44 -12.57 -12.48 -7.55
C ILE A 44 -11.44 -12.39 -6.52
N SER A 45 -10.19 -12.45 -6.99
CA SER A 45 -9.03 -12.35 -6.09
C SER A 45 -8.79 -10.96 -5.55
N LEU A 46 -9.23 -9.91 -6.26
CA LEU A 46 -9.26 -8.56 -5.72
C LEU A 46 -10.26 -8.47 -4.56
N VAL A 47 -11.46 -9.02 -4.73
CA VAL A 47 -12.49 -9.03 -3.67
C VAL A 47 -12.02 -9.80 -2.44
N ILE A 48 -11.43 -10.99 -2.62
CA ILE A 48 -10.89 -11.79 -1.51
C ILE A 48 -9.75 -11.03 -0.82
N GLY A 49 -8.80 -10.46 -1.58
CA GLY A 49 -7.70 -9.68 -1.03
C GLY A 49 -8.18 -8.46 -0.22
N TRP A 50 -9.22 -7.79 -0.71
CA TRP A 50 -9.86 -6.68 -0.01
C TRP A 50 -10.51 -7.12 1.31
N LEU A 51 -11.26 -8.22 1.33
CA LEU A 51 -11.87 -8.77 2.54
C LEU A 51 -10.81 -9.15 3.59
N VAL A 52 -9.72 -9.78 3.17
CA VAL A 52 -8.60 -10.13 4.05
C VAL A 52 -7.96 -8.85 4.62
N ALA A 53 -7.72 -7.83 3.80
CA ALA A 53 -7.15 -6.58 4.26
C ALA A 53 -8.08 -5.84 5.24
N LEU A 54 -9.40 -5.92 5.04
CA LEU A 54 -10.39 -5.35 5.95
C LEU A 54 -10.35 -6.07 7.31
N ALA A 55 -10.29 -7.40 7.32
CA ALA A 55 -10.11 -8.18 8.54
C ALA A 55 -8.80 -7.83 9.27
N VAL A 56 -7.68 -7.74 8.54
CA VAL A 56 -6.38 -7.33 9.11
C VAL A 56 -6.46 -5.91 9.69
N SER A 57 -7.14 -4.97 9.01
CA SER A 57 -7.35 -3.61 9.51
C SER A 57 -8.08 -3.58 10.85
N LEU A 58 -9.16 -4.37 10.99
CA LEU A 58 -9.90 -4.48 12.24
C LEU A 58 -9.03 -5.03 13.37
N VAL A 59 -8.17 -6.02 13.08
CA VAL A 59 -7.20 -6.55 14.05
C VAL A 59 -6.21 -5.47 14.47
N ILE A 60 -5.64 -4.70 13.53
CA ILE A 60 -4.71 -3.59 13.82
C ILE A 60 -5.34 -2.63 14.82
N ILE A 61 -6.54 -2.16 14.51
CA ILE A 61 -7.22 -1.15 15.32
C ILE A 61 -7.50 -1.71 16.72
N ARG A 62 -7.95 -2.97 16.80
CA ARG A 62 -8.27 -3.61 18.09
C ARG A 62 -7.03 -3.83 18.95
N VAL A 63 -5.91 -4.24 18.36
CA VAL A 63 -4.63 -4.40 19.07
C VAL A 63 -4.10 -3.05 19.54
N MET A 64 -4.09 -2.05 18.67
CA MET A 64 -3.53 -0.73 19.00
C MET A 64 -4.40 0.08 19.97
N LYS A 65 -5.69 -0.25 20.12
CA LYS A 65 -6.53 0.30 21.19
C LYS A 65 -6.00 -0.01 22.60
N TYR A 66 -5.34 -1.16 22.80
CA TYR A 66 -4.75 -1.52 24.10
C TYR A 66 -3.42 -0.81 24.36
N TYR A 67 -2.76 -0.29 23.32
CA TYR A 67 -1.47 0.39 23.44
C TYR A 67 -1.40 1.62 22.51
N PRO A 68 -2.26 2.64 22.73
CA PRO A 68 -2.52 3.67 21.73
C PRO A 68 -1.34 4.58 21.43
N GLU A 69 -0.46 4.82 22.41
CA GLU A 69 0.70 5.73 22.29
C GLU A 69 2.02 5.01 21.99
N GLY A 70 2.00 3.67 21.91
CA GLY A 70 3.20 2.91 21.63
C GLY A 70 3.27 2.41 20.21
N THR A 71 4.49 2.22 19.72
CA THR A 71 4.72 1.66 18.39
C THR A 71 4.51 0.14 18.39
N LEU A 72 4.34 -0.47 17.21
CA LEU A 72 4.29 -1.93 17.08
C LEU A 72 5.52 -2.62 17.71
N LEU A 73 6.70 -1.98 17.64
CA LEU A 73 7.93 -2.50 18.23
C LEU A 73 7.92 -2.43 19.76
N GLU A 74 7.34 -1.36 20.32
CA GLU A 74 7.12 -1.25 21.78
C GLU A 74 6.12 -2.31 22.25
N LEU A 75 5.05 -2.55 21.49
CA LEU A 75 4.08 -3.59 21.75
C LEU A 75 4.73 -4.98 21.76
N LEU A 76 5.54 -5.29 20.73
CA LEU A 76 6.29 -6.56 20.65
C LEU A 76 7.26 -6.70 21.83
N SER A 77 7.94 -5.62 22.20
CA SER A 77 8.85 -5.61 23.35
C SER A 77 8.12 -5.83 24.67
N HIS A 78 6.90 -5.32 24.80
CA HIS A 78 6.09 -5.42 26.01
C HIS A 78 5.58 -6.84 26.24
N TYR A 79 5.01 -7.48 25.22
CA TYR A 79 4.41 -8.82 25.36
C TYR A 79 5.41 -9.97 25.22
N PHE A 80 6.40 -9.85 24.34
CA PHE A 80 7.35 -10.93 24.02
C PHE A 80 8.76 -10.67 24.56
N GLY A 81 8.95 -9.55 25.25
CA GLY A 81 10.22 -9.13 25.82
C GLY A 81 11.13 -8.37 24.85
N ARG A 82 12.15 -7.72 25.42
CA ARG A 82 13.09 -6.83 24.71
C ARG A 82 13.80 -7.47 23.50
N TRP A 83 14.05 -8.79 23.55
CA TRP A 83 14.72 -9.51 22.48
C TRP A 83 13.82 -9.69 21.25
N ALA A 84 12.55 -10.05 21.47
CA ALA A 84 11.57 -10.15 20.41
C ALA A 84 11.30 -8.79 19.75
N GLY A 85 11.25 -7.72 20.55
CA GLY A 85 11.15 -6.36 20.03
C GLY A 85 12.31 -5.95 19.13
N LYS A 86 13.56 -6.25 19.54
CA LYS A 86 14.77 -5.99 18.73
C LYS A 86 14.80 -6.83 17.46
N LEU A 87 14.49 -8.12 17.54
CA LEU A 87 14.42 -9.00 16.38
C LEU A 87 13.34 -8.54 15.41
N GLY A 88 12.16 -8.18 15.93
CA GLY A 88 11.07 -7.60 15.15
C GLY A 88 11.49 -6.32 14.44
N ALA A 89 12.19 -5.42 15.13
CA ALA A 89 12.72 -4.19 14.53
C ALA A 89 13.68 -4.47 13.37
N LEU A 90 14.58 -5.44 13.53
CA LEU A 90 15.51 -5.86 12.48
C LEU A 90 14.76 -6.44 11.26
N VAL A 91 13.79 -7.34 11.50
CA VAL A 91 12.97 -7.95 10.46
C VAL A 91 12.16 -6.89 9.70
N PHE A 92 11.51 -5.97 10.41
CA PHE A 92 10.77 -4.87 9.78
C PHE A 92 11.70 -3.93 9.01
N CYS A 93 12.89 -3.63 9.53
CA CYS A 93 13.88 -2.81 8.83
C CYS A 93 14.30 -3.46 7.50
N ALA A 94 14.68 -4.75 7.53
CA ALA A 94 15.04 -5.50 6.33
C ALA A 94 13.86 -5.58 5.33
N TYR A 95 12.65 -5.81 5.84
CA TYR A 95 11.42 -5.82 5.04
C TYR A 95 11.19 -4.47 4.34
N PHE A 96 11.22 -3.36 5.08
CA PHE A 96 11.01 -2.02 4.52
C PHE A 96 12.13 -1.63 3.55
N PHE A 97 13.38 -2.00 3.84
CA PHE A 97 14.51 -1.76 2.95
C PHE A 97 14.36 -2.51 1.62
N TYR A 98 13.98 -3.79 1.67
CA TYR A 98 13.71 -4.58 0.47
C TYR A 98 12.61 -3.96 -0.39
N PHE A 99 11.50 -3.54 0.23
CA PHE A 99 10.40 -2.90 -0.49
C PHE A 99 10.75 -1.51 -1.02
N PHE A 100 11.52 -0.73 -0.26
CA PHE A 100 12.06 0.54 -0.73
C PHE A 100 12.86 0.34 -2.02
N PHE A 101 13.76 -0.63 -2.05
CA PHE A 101 14.55 -0.95 -3.25
C PHE A 101 13.67 -1.31 -4.44
N ILE A 102 12.68 -2.19 -4.25
CA ILE A 102 11.72 -2.57 -5.31
C ILE A 102 10.98 -1.34 -5.85
N VAL A 103 10.45 -0.50 -4.97
CA VAL A 103 9.66 0.67 -5.36
C VAL A 103 10.51 1.66 -6.15
N VAL A 104 11.72 1.96 -5.68
CA VAL A 104 12.64 2.89 -6.38
C VAL A 104 13.02 2.34 -7.76
N VAL A 105 13.42 1.08 -7.87
CA VAL A 105 13.79 0.48 -9.17
C VAL A 105 12.61 0.49 -10.14
N ARG A 106 11.39 0.12 -9.68
CA ARG A 106 10.19 0.15 -10.53
C ARG A 106 9.81 1.58 -10.94
N ALA A 107 9.97 2.56 -10.05
CA ALA A 107 9.71 3.97 -10.35
C ALA A 107 10.66 4.46 -11.45
N VAL A 108 11.96 4.22 -11.28
CA VAL A 108 13.00 4.61 -12.25
C VAL A 108 12.75 3.97 -13.61
N LEU A 109 12.47 2.67 -13.65
CA LEU A 109 12.18 1.98 -14.91
C LEU A 109 10.92 2.54 -15.59
N PHE A 110 9.87 2.83 -14.83
CA PHE A 110 8.64 3.42 -15.35
C PHE A 110 8.90 4.82 -15.93
N LEU A 111 9.59 5.69 -15.16
CA LEU A 111 9.96 7.03 -15.61
C LEU A 111 10.84 7.00 -16.86
N LYS A 112 11.80 6.08 -16.93
CA LYS A 112 12.64 5.90 -18.12
C LYS A 112 11.82 5.50 -19.33
N LEU A 113 10.94 4.50 -19.20
CA LEU A 113 10.17 3.98 -20.33
C LEU A 113 9.21 5.03 -20.92
N TRP A 114 8.62 5.88 -20.09
CA TRP A 114 7.52 6.76 -20.50
C TRP A 114 7.85 8.25 -20.56
N ILE A 115 8.85 8.72 -19.81
CA ILE A 115 9.11 10.15 -19.63
C ILE A 115 10.53 10.53 -20.06
N LEU A 116 11.54 9.80 -19.57
CA LEU A 116 12.97 10.13 -19.73
C LEU A 116 13.77 8.98 -20.37
N PRO A 117 13.43 8.54 -21.60
CA PRO A 117 14.02 7.34 -22.21
C PRO A 117 15.52 7.46 -22.49
N GLN A 118 16.00 8.68 -22.74
CA GLN A 118 17.40 8.96 -23.04
C GLN A 118 18.26 9.24 -21.80
N THR A 119 17.64 9.36 -20.62
CA THR A 119 18.36 9.70 -19.38
C THR A 119 18.90 8.44 -18.71
N PRO A 120 20.16 8.44 -18.22
CA PRO A 120 20.71 7.33 -17.45
C PRO A 120 19.93 7.05 -16.16
N ASP A 121 19.78 5.77 -15.81
CA ASP A 121 18.99 5.28 -14.68
C ASP A 121 19.43 5.90 -13.35
N ALA A 122 20.75 6.06 -13.16
CA ALA A 122 21.32 6.66 -11.96
C ALA A 122 20.87 8.11 -11.76
N MET A 123 20.72 8.88 -12.85
CA MET A 123 20.30 10.28 -12.76
C MET A 123 18.81 10.39 -12.45
N ILE A 124 17.97 9.54 -13.05
CA ILE A 124 16.54 9.44 -12.70
C ILE A 124 16.37 9.02 -11.24
N MET A 125 17.19 8.07 -10.75
CA MET A 125 17.17 7.63 -9.37
C MET A 125 17.48 8.78 -8.40
N ILE A 126 18.53 9.57 -8.65
CA ILE A 126 18.88 10.72 -7.82
C ILE A 126 17.74 11.75 -7.81
N LEU A 127 17.19 12.08 -8.98
CA LEU A 127 16.07 13.01 -9.12
C LEU A 127 14.81 12.54 -8.37
N PHE A 128 14.58 11.23 -8.29
CA PHE A 128 13.47 10.64 -7.54
C PHE A 128 13.73 10.61 -6.02
N LEU A 129 14.97 10.37 -5.60
CA LEU A 129 15.35 10.25 -4.19
C LEU A 129 15.37 11.60 -3.46
N ILE A 130 15.79 12.68 -4.12
CA ILE A 130 15.84 14.03 -3.50
C ILE A 130 14.47 14.45 -2.90
N PRO A 131 13.38 14.54 -3.68
CA PRO A 131 12.08 14.94 -3.14
C PRO A 131 11.54 13.92 -2.13
N SER A 132 11.79 12.62 -2.35
CA SER A 132 11.41 11.57 -1.41
C SER A 132 12.07 11.77 -0.03
N TYR A 133 13.36 12.11 -0.01
CA TYR A 133 14.09 12.38 1.22
C TYR A 133 13.55 13.62 1.94
N LEU A 134 13.27 14.71 1.21
CA LEU A 134 12.72 15.94 1.79
C LEU A 134 11.35 15.72 2.45
N ILE A 135 10.48 14.91 1.85
CA ILE A 135 9.16 14.59 2.42
C ILE A 135 9.31 13.77 3.70
N VAL A 136 10.24 12.80 3.71
CA VAL A 136 10.46 11.92 4.87
C VAL A 136 11.05 12.69 6.05
N THR A 137 12.02 13.58 5.82
CA THR A 137 12.64 14.39 6.89
C THR A 137 11.69 15.43 7.47
N ALA A 138 10.67 15.86 6.70
CA ALA A 138 9.65 16.79 7.15
C ALA A 138 8.60 16.17 8.13
N GLY A 139 8.62 14.85 8.32
CA GLY A 139 7.83 14.15 9.34
C GLY A 139 6.46 13.63 8.90
N VAL A 140 5.83 12.84 9.78
CA VAL A 140 4.61 12.06 9.48
C VAL A 140 3.42 12.94 9.11
N ARG A 141 3.32 14.14 9.69
CA ARG A 141 2.25 15.09 9.36
C ARG A 141 2.31 15.53 7.89
N ILE A 142 3.51 15.82 7.39
CA ILE A 142 3.73 16.21 5.99
C ILE A 142 3.49 15.02 5.06
N MET A 143 3.94 13.82 5.44
CA MET A 143 3.63 12.59 4.70
C MET A 143 2.12 12.35 4.56
N GLY A 144 1.34 12.55 5.64
CA GLY A 144 -0.12 12.42 5.62
C GLY A 144 -0.78 13.44 4.68
N GLY A 145 -0.31 14.69 4.69
CA GLY A 145 -0.75 15.72 3.74
C GLY A 145 -0.41 15.39 2.29
N TYR A 146 0.81 14.92 2.04
CA TYR A 146 1.28 14.47 0.72
C TYR A 146 0.43 13.31 0.18
N ALA A 147 0.07 12.34 1.02
CA ALA A 147 -0.82 11.25 0.62
C ALA A 147 -2.19 11.75 0.14
N GLY A 148 -2.74 12.79 0.80
CA GLY A 148 -3.96 13.45 0.35
C GLY A 148 -3.81 14.09 -1.02
N LEU A 149 -2.74 14.86 -1.23
CA LEU A 149 -2.44 15.50 -2.51
C LEU A 149 -2.31 14.46 -3.65
N VAL A 150 -1.54 13.39 -3.42
CA VAL A 150 -1.36 12.33 -4.42
C VAL A 150 -2.68 11.65 -4.74
N PHE A 151 -3.54 11.40 -3.74
CA PHE A 151 -4.85 10.80 -3.96
C PHE A 151 -5.70 11.66 -4.90
N PHE A 152 -5.83 12.96 -4.65
CA PHE A 152 -6.61 13.85 -5.51
C PHE A 152 -6.01 13.96 -6.92
N LEU A 153 -4.68 13.98 -7.05
CA LEU A 153 -4.01 13.94 -8.35
C LEU A 153 -4.22 12.62 -9.11
N ALA A 154 -4.55 11.54 -8.40
CA ALA A 154 -4.74 10.21 -8.98
C ALA A 154 -6.22 9.88 -9.28
N LEU A 155 -7.17 10.78 -8.97
CA LEU A 155 -8.60 10.54 -9.16
C LEU A 155 -9.03 10.31 -10.61
N TRP A 156 -8.23 10.75 -11.59
CA TRP A 156 -8.50 10.51 -13.01
C TRP A 156 -8.07 9.12 -13.49
N LEU A 157 -7.28 8.37 -12.72
CA LEU A 157 -6.79 7.04 -13.13
C LEU A 157 -7.91 6.03 -13.40
N PRO A 158 -8.98 5.92 -12.58
CA PRO A 158 -10.12 5.07 -12.90
C PRO A 158 -10.74 5.42 -14.24
N ASP A 159 -10.95 6.70 -14.54
CA ASP A 159 -11.50 7.15 -15.81
C ASP A 159 -10.60 6.76 -16.99
N PHE A 160 -9.28 6.91 -16.83
CA PHE A 160 -8.31 6.47 -17.84
C PHE A 160 -8.45 4.98 -18.19
N TYR A 161 -8.75 4.11 -17.21
CA TYR A 161 -9.00 2.69 -17.46
C TYR A 161 -10.41 2.39 -17.98
N LEU A 162 -11.42 3.16 -17.57
CA LEU A 162 -12.83 2.91 -17.93
C LEU A 162 -13.21 3.47 -19.30
N LEU A 163 -12.63 4.60 -19.72
CA LEU A 163 -12.97 5.24 -21.00
C LEU A 163 -12.77 4.33 -22.23
N PRO A 164 -11.66 3.57 -22.37
CA PRO A 164 -11.49 2.64 -23.50
C PRO A 164 -12.52 1.50 -23.51
N LEU A 165 -13.04 1.11 -22.33
CA LEU A 165 -14.01 0.02 -22.19
C LEU A 165 -15.40 0.44 -22.68
N LEU A 166 -15.76 1.72 -22.59
CA LEU A 166 -17.11 2.18 -22.98
C LEU A 166 -17.45 1.86 -24.45
N GLY A 167 -16.48 1.92 -25.37
CA GLY A 167 -16.70 1.65 -26.80
C GLY A 167 -16.37 0.23 -27.28
N SER A 168 -15.73 -0.59 -26.46
CA SER A 168 -15.16 -1.89 -26.89
C SER A 168 -15.47 -3.07 -25.96
N HIS A 169 -16.32 -2.86 -24.94
CA HIS A 169 -16.65 -3.89 -23.98
C HIS A 169 -17.45 -5.03 -24.62
N HIS A 170 -16.95 -6.25 -24.48
CA HIS A 170 -17.65 -7.47 -24.85
C HIS A 170 -17.83 -8.30 -23.58
N TRP A 171 -19.01 -8.23 -22.97
CA TRP A 171 -19.32 -8.90 -21.70
C TRP A 171 -19.08 -10.42 -21.74
N LEU A 172 -19.22 -11.02 -22.94
CA LEU A 172 -18.93 -12.42 -23.20
C LEU A 172 -17.47 -12.81 -22.91
N HIS A 173 -16.52 -11.88 -22.97
CA HIS A 173 -15.11 -12.14 -22.67
C HIS A 173 -14.84 -12.33 -21.16
N LEU A 174 -15.81 -12.02 -20.29
CA LEU A 174 -15.74 -12.35 -18.86
C LEU A 174 -16.16 -13.81 -18.59
N LEU A 175 -16.71 -14.50 -19.59
CA LEU A 175 -17.10 -15.90 -19.49
C LEU A 175 -16.01 -16.84 -20.06
N PRO A 176 -15.93 -18.09 -19.57
CA PRO A 176 -16.64 -18.61 -18.40
C PRO A 176 -16.04 -18.05 -17.09
N VAL A 177 -16.91 -17.74 -16.12
CA VAL A 177 -16.51 -17.48 -14.74
C VAL A 177 -16.10 -18.80 -14.10
N LEU A 178 -15.03 -18.79 -13.31
CA LEU A 178 -14.40 -19.96 -12.69
C LEU A 178 -13.88 -20.98 -13.70
N LYS A 179 -13.23 -20.53 -14.78
CA LYS A 179 -12.65 -21.40 -15.82
C LYS A 179 -11.69 -22.44 -15.22
N GLY A 180 -11.03 -22.09 -14.12
CA GLY A 180 -10.09 -22.94 -13.40
C GLY A 180 -10.66 -23.76 -12.25
N GLY A 181 -11.94 -23.59 -11.90
CA GLY A 181 -12.53 -24.07 -10.64
C GLY A 181 -12.01 -23.33 -9.40
N TRP A 182 -12.64 -23.58 -8.25
CA TRP A 182 -12.27 -22.96 -6.96
C TRP A 182 -10.83 -23.28 -6.53
N GLU A 183 -10.25 -24.38 -7.01
CA GLU A 183 -8.90 -24.83 -6.67
C GLU A 183 -7.79 -23.90 -7.17
N LYS A 184 -8.01 -23.14 -8.25
CA LYS A 184 -6.98 -22.26 -8.81
C LYS A 184 -6.98 -20.85 -8.21
N ILE A 185 -8.02 -20.50 -7.45
CA ILE A 185 -8.16 -19.19 -6.81
C ILE A 185 -7.10 -19.00 -5.70
N PRO A 186 -6.89 -19.97 -4.76
CA PRO A 186 -5.93 -19.81 -3.66
C PRO A 186 -4.47 -19.68 -4.10
N GLY A 187 -4.08 -20.38 -5.18
CA GLY A 187 -2.67 -20.51 -5.58
C GLY A 187 -2.16 -19.41 -6.49
N LYS A 188 -2.76 -19.26 -7.68
CA LYS A 188 -2.24 -18.35 -8.74
C LYS A 188 -2.88 -16.97 -8.71
N SER A 189 -4.10 -16.91 -8.20
CA SER A 189 -4.96 -15.72 -8.28
C SER A 189 -4.83 -14.81 -7.06
N LEU A 190 -4.45 -15.35 -5.89
CA LEU A 190 -4.27 -14.56 -4.67
C LEU A 190 -2.98 -13.74 -4.60
N THR A 191 -1.93 -14.07 -5.38
CA THR A 191 -0.65 -13.34 -5.30
C THR A 191 -0.79 -11.85 -5.62
N PRO A 192 -1.57 -11.43 -6.64
CA PRO A 192 -1.93 -10.03 -6.85
C PRO A 192 -2.91 -9.47 -5.79
N GLY A 193 -3.72 -10.30 -5.13
CA GLY A 193 -4.56 -9.87 -4.00
C GLY A 193 -3.75 -9.46 -2.76
N LEU A 194 -2.53 -9.97 -2.60
CA LEU A 194 -1.63 -9.61 -1.49
C LEU A 194 -1.17 -8.14 -1.53
N PHE A 195 -1.41 -7.41 -2.64
CA PHE A 195 -1.23 -5.95 -2.68
C PHE A 195 -2.06 -5.22 -1.60
N PHE A 196 -3.18 -5.80 -1.15
CA PHE A 196 -3.98 -5.20 -0.08
C PHE A 196 -3.42 -5.42 1.33
N LEU A 197 -2.52 -6.39 1.54
CA LEU A 197 -1.86 -6.63 2.84
C LEU A 197 -0.94 -5.48 3.29
N TRP A 198 -0.66 -4.54 2.39
CA TRP A 198 0.03 -3.30 2.71
C TRP A 198 -0.74 -2.43 3.72
N VAL A 199 -2.01 -2.75 3.97
CA VAL A 199 -2.80 -2.25 5.11
C VAL A 199 -2.11 -2.48 6.46
N GLY A 200 -1.28 -3.53 6.58
CA GLY A 200 -0.49 -3.85 7.78
C GLY A 200 0.42 -2.71 8.22
N LYS A 201 0.83 -1.83 7.31
CA LYS A 201 1.65 -0.66 7.64
C LYS A 201 0.91 0.40 8.45
N GLY A 202 -0.42 0.32 8.49
CA GLY A 202 -1.27 1.12 9.37
C GLY A 202 -0.90 1.01 10.85
N PHE A 203 -0.26 -0.10 11.28
CA PHE A 203 0.32 -0.24 12.61
C PHE A 203 1.33 0.86 12.95
N PHE A 204 2.15 1.28 11.99
CA PHE A 204 3.21 2.27 12.21
C PHE A 204 2.65 3.70 12.22
N LEU A 205 1.53 3.95 11.55
CA LEU A 205 0.88 5.26 11.49
C LEU A 205 -0.12 5.49 12.61
N TYR A 206 -0.68 4.43 13.21
CA TYR A 206 -1.73 4.54 14.23
C TYR A 206 -1.36 5.40 15.45
N PRO A 207 -0.12 5.37 15.99
CA PRO A 207 0.24 6.19 17.14
C PRO A 207 0.10 7.70 16.88
N PHE A 208 0.25 8.12 15.62
CA PHE A 208 0.16 9.51 15.16
C PHE A 208 -1.27 9.99 14.90
N LEU A 209 -2.27 9.11 14.99
CA LEU A 209 -3.65 9.49 14.72
C LEU A 209 -4.20 10.42 15.81
N ALA A 210 -4.64 11.62 15.42
CA ALA A 210 -5.09 12.67 16.34
C ALA A 210 -6.30 12.26 17.18
N ASN A 211 -7.27 11.58 16.55
CA ASN A 211 -8.48 11.07 17.19
C ASN A 211 -8.61 9.56 16.97
N LYS A 212 -8.40 8.79 18.03
CA LYS A 212 -8.39 7.32 17.99
C LYS A 212 -9.78 6.71 18.21
N THR A 213 -10.74 7.48 18.71
CA THR A 213 -12.13 7.02 18.86
C THR A 213 -12.91 7.07 17.56
N SER A 214 -12.52 7.93 16.61
CA SER A 214 -13.18 8.07 15.30
C SER A 214 -12.86 6.97 14.27
N VAL A 215 -12.10 5.94 14.66
CA VAL A 215 -11.85 4.76 13.81
C VAL A 215 -12.96 3.70 13.99
N PHE A 216 -14.02 4.04 14.72
CA PHE A 216 -15.20 3.22 14.98
C PHE A 216 -16.47 4.00 14.65
#